data_AF-A0A662T1N0-F1
#
_entry.id   AF-A0A662T1N0-F1
#
_cell.length_a   1.000
_cell.length_b   1.000
_cell.length_c   1.000
_cell.angle_alpha   90.00
_cell.angle_beta   90.00
_cell.angle_gamma   90.00
#
_symmetry.space_group_name_H-M   'P 1'
#
loop_
_entity.id
_entity.type
_entity.pdbx_description
1 polymer ?
#
loop_
_entity_poly.entity_id
_entity_poly.type
_entity_poly.pdbx_seq_one_letter_code
_entity_poly.pdbx_strand_id
1 'polypeptide(L)'
;DDKGFQFEFYCDICGSGYRSRYKRYSLATLSTAASIASRLLGGVFSRGESAAYAIRDYRWHQEHDKAFYEAMEEAITHFKRCPSCNRYVCASCWNDAESLCVECAPRVVAEVAKARARVKAEMAREAVSREEAARELKAAAETLVTCPRCGKPTRPGNFCELCGAPLKRRRCPSCGAEVSPNARFCPNCGTRLSQ
;
A
#
# COMPACT_ATOMS: atom_id res chain seq x y z
N ASP A 1 -8.35 33.42 6.46
CA ASP A 1 -9.64 34.14 6.42
C ASP A 1 -9.45 35.45 7.17
N ASP A 2 -9.79 36.60 6.60
CA ASP A 2 -9.48 37.92 7.21
C ASP A 2 -10.23 38.21 8.52
N LYS A 3 -10.98 37.22 9.03
CA LYS A 3 -11.86 37.26 10.20
C LYS A 3 -11.27 36.54 11.42
N GLY A 4 -10.10 35.91 11.28
CA GLY A 4 -9.47 35.19 12.39
C GLY A 4 -8.32 34.27 11.99
N PHE A 5 -7.72 33.70 13.02
CA PHE A 5 -6.54 32.85 12.92
C PHE A 5 -6.87 31.44 13.41
N GLN A 6 -6.42 30.46 12.65
CA GLN A 6 -6.44 29.06 13.03
C GLN A 6 -5.22 28.39 12.42
N PHE A 7 -4.54 27.59 13.22
CA PHE A 7 -3.27 26.98 12.86
C PHE A 7 -3.39 25.46 12.94
N GLU A 8 -2.59 24.79 12.12
CA GLU A 8 -2.50 23.35 12.07
C GLU A 8 -1.05 22.93 12.30
N PHE A 9 -0.87 21.96 13.19
CA PHE A 9 0.42 21.40 13.57
C PHE A 9 0.42 19.92 13.24
N TYR A 10 1.53 19.41 12.72
CA TYR A 10 1.60 18.06 12.16
C TYR A 10 2.67 17.23 12.85
N CYS A 11 2.39 15.93 13.00
CA CYS A 11 3.40 14.95 13.40
C CYS A 11 4.40 14.72 12.26
N ASP A 12 5.70 14.83 12.55
CA ASP A 12 6.77 14.65 11.55
C ASP A 12 6.85 13.23 10.96
N ILE A 13 6.21 12.24 11.61
CA ILE A 13 6.27 10.82 11.20
C ILE A 13 5.01 10.41 10.43
N CYS A 14 3.82 10.59 11.04
CA CYS A 14 2.56 10.09 10.46
C CYS A 14 1.70 11.17 9.79
N GLY A 15 2.06 12.46 9.92
CA GLY A 15 1.27 13.56 9.38
C GLY A 15 -0.06 13.79 10.10
N SER A 16 -0.33 13.15 11.25
CA SER A 16 -1.54 13.45 12.03
C SER A 16 -1.50 14.91 12.49
N GLY A 17 -2.56 15.66 12.19
CA GLY A 17 -2.67 17.08 12.50
C GLY A 17 -3.41 17.37 13.81
N TYR A 18 -3.00 18.42 14.52
CA TYR A 18 -3.77 19.10 15.54
C TYR A 18 -4.15 20.49 15.02
N ARG A 19 -5.43 20.85 15.13
CA ARG A 19 -5.94 22.15 14.72
C ARG A 19 -6.26 22.98 15.95
N SER A 20 -5.65 24.16 16.07
CA SER A 20 -5.88 25.05 17.21
C SER A 20 -7.29 25.63 17.20
N ARG A 21 -7.70 26.16 18.36
CA ARG A 21 -8.96 26.88 18.48
C ARG A 21 -8.96 28.11 17.56
N TYR A 22 -10.07 28.30 16.85
CA TYR A 22 -10.23 29.46 15.99
C TYR A 22 -10.30 30.74 16.82
N LYS A 23 -9.36 31.67 16.58
CA LYS A 23 -9.35 33.00 17.21
C LYS A 23 -9.94 34.03 16.27
N ARG A 24 -11.08 34.60 16.65
CA ARG A 24 -11.72 35.67 15.87
C ARG A 24 -10.87 36.92 15.91
N TYR A 25 -10.44 37.38 14.75
CA TYR A 25 -9.88 38.71 14.53
C TYR A 25 -11.04 39.61 14.10
N SER A 26 -11.63 40.32 15.06
CA SER A 26 -12.75 41.21 14.74
C SER A 26 -12.21 42.55 14.24
N LEU A 27 -12.76 43.05 13.13
CA LEU A 27 -12.57 44.42 12.65
C LEU A 27 -12.99 45.52 13.65
N ALA A 28 -13.50 45.18 14.84
CA ALA A 28 -13.81 46.17 15.88
C ALA A 28 -12.55 46.89 16.40
N THR A 29 -11.36 46.29 16.30
CA THR A 29 -10.08 46.99 16.58
C THR A 29 -9.71 48.05 15.52
N LEU A 30 -10.40 48.05 14.37
CA LEU A 30 -10.28 49.07 13.31
C LEU A 30 -11.18 50.29 13.60
N SER A 31 -12.27 50.12 14.37
CA SER A 31 -13.15 51.25 14.74
C SER A 31 -12.48 52.19 15.76
N THR A 32 -11.56 51.69 16.58
CA THR A 32 -10.82 52.53 17.53
C THR A 32 -9.90 53.53 16.83
N ALA A 33 -9.35 53.19 15.65
CA ALA A 33 -8.59 54.13 14.82
C ALA A 33 -9.50 55.19 14.18
N ALA A 34 -10.70 54.81 13.73
CA ALA A 34 -11.69 55.74 13.19
C ALA A 34 -12.24 56.70 14.27
N SER A 35 -12.40 56.25 15.52
CA SER A 35 -12.89 57.08 16.63
C SER A 35 -11.83 57.99 17.27
N ILE A 36 -10.54 57.68 17.11
CA ILE A 36 -9.44 58.54 17.59
C ILE A 36 -9.15 59.63 16.55
N ALA A 37 -9.21 59.31 15.25
CA ALA A 37 -9.06 60.29 14.18
C ALA A 37 -10.16 61.37 14.20
N SER A 38 -11.39 61.01 14.61
CA SER A 38 -12.50 61.95 14.72
C SER A 38 -12.42 62.90 15.93
N ARG A 39 -11.55 62.64 16.92
CA ARG A 39 -11.32 63.53 18.07
C ARG A 39 -10.08 64.40 17.96
N LEU A 40 -9.15 64.08 17.05
CA LEU A 40 -7.93 64.86 16.82
C LEU A 40 -7.96 65.71 15.55
N LEU A 41 -8.92 65.49 14.65
CA LEU A 41 -9.05 66.27 13.41
C LEU A 41 -10.46 66.84 13.31
N GLY A 42 -10.72 67.87 14.13
CA GLY A 42 -11.79 68.82 13.86
C GLY A 42 -11.40 69.67 12.65
N GLY A 43 -12.06 69.44 11.51
CA GLY A 43 -11.98 70.32 10.35
C GLY A 43 -11.86 69.57 9.02
N VAL A 44 -12.98 69.58 8.29
CA VAL A 44 -13.10 69.66 6.82
C VAL A 44 -11.87 69.18 6.03
N PHE A 45 -11.94 67.99 5.42
CA PHE A 45 -11.69 67.79 3.98
C PHE A 45 -11.93 66.32 3.59
N SER A 46 -12.84 66.13 2.64
CA SER A 46 -13.07 64.87 1.92
C SER A 46 -12.02 64.68 0.83
N ARG A 47 -11.24 63.58 0.88
CA ARG A 47 -10.75 62.72 -0.23
C ARG A 47 -9.45 62.02 0.16
N GLY A 48 -9.48 60.68 0.22
CA GLY A 48 -8.26 59.86 0.21
C GLY A 48 -8.43 58.47 0.83
N GLU A 49 -8.83 57.47 0.03
CA GLU A 49 -9.00 56.06 0.42
C GLU A 49 -7.69 55.25 0.57
N SER A 50 -6.52 55.89 0.55
CA SER A 50 -5.23 55.17 0.43
C SER A 50 -4.36 55.14 1.70
N ALA A 51 -4.77 55.74 2.81
CA ALA A 51 -4.00 55.68 4.07
C ALA A 51 -4.42 54.52 5.01
N ALA A 52 -5.53 53.84 4.75
CA ALA A 52 -6.05 52.77 5.59
C ALA A 52 -5.29 51.44 5.44
N TYR A 53 -4.62 51.21 4.31
CA TYR A 53 -3.97 49.93 4.01
C TYR A 53 -2.61 49.76 4.71
N ALA A 54 -1.81 50.82 4.89
CA ALA A 54 -0.47 50.70 5.46
C ALA A 54 -0.44 50.41 6.98
N ILE A 55 -1.49 50.78 7.72
CA ILE A 55 -1.61 50.52 9.17
C ILE A 55 -2.19 49.12 9.44
N ARG A 56 -2.90 48.55 8.46
CA ARG A 56 -3.54 47.23 8.55
C ARG A 56 -2.51 46.11 8.69
N ASP A 57 -1.42 46.19 7.93
CA ASP A 57 -0.48 45.08 7.80
C ASP A 57 0.38 44.90 9.08
N TYR A 58 0.89 45.98 9.69
CA TYR A 58 1.71 45.89 10.89
C TYR A 58 0.97 45.31 12.12
N ARG A 59 -0.26 45.76 12.38
CA ARG A 59 -1.05 45.27 13.52
C ARG A 59 -1.57 43.85 13.28
N TRP A 60 -1.93 43.52 12.04
CA TRP A 60 -2.30 42.16 11.70
C TRP A 60 -1.15 41.18 11.97
N HIS A 61 0.10 41.55 11.65
CA HIS A 61 1.27 40.73 11.98
C HIS A 61 1.43 40.53 13.50
N GLN A 62 1.28 41.58 14.32
CA GLN A 62 1.39 41.43 15.78
C GLN A 62 0.30 40.53 16.38
N GLU A 63 -0.95 40.69 15.94
CA GLU A 63 -2.07 39.86 16.42
C GLU A 63 -1.97 38.43 15.89
N HIS A 64 -1.49 38.24 14.66
CA HIS A 64 -1.21 36.92 14.10
C HIS A 64 -0.13 36.20 14.91
N ASP A 65 0.99 36.87 15.21
CA ASP A 65 2.09 36.30 15.99
C ASP A 65 1.63 35.89 17.39
N LYS A 66 0.86 36.76 18.07
CA LYS A 66 0.25 36.45 19.36
C LYS A 66 -0.68 35.24 19.27
N ALA A 67 -1.57 35.22 18.26
CA ALA A 67 -2.48 34.11 18.05
C ALA A 67 -1.73 32.80 17.74
N PHE A 68 -0.59 32.88 17.05
CA PHE A 68 0.29 31.75 16.77
C PHE A 68 0.96 31.22 18.05
N TYR A 69 1.52 32.07 18.90
CA TYR A 69 2.11 31.65 20.19
C TYR A 69 1.10 30.93 21.08
N GLU A 70 -0.10 31.50 21.23
CA GLU A 70 -1.15 30.87 22.02
C GLU A 70 -1.61 29.54 21.37
N ALA A 71 -1.60 29.44 20.04
CA ALA A 71 -1.88 28.18 19.33
C ALA A 71 -0.76 27.15 19.50
N MET A 72 0.50 27.58 19.59
CA MET A 72 1.64 26.71 19.91
C MET A 72 1.55 26.15 21.33
N GLU A 73 1.13 26.95 22.31
CA GLU A 73 0.90 26.48 23.68
C GLU A 73 -0.20 25.41 23.74
N GLU A 74 -1.28 25.56 22.97
CA GLU A 74 -2.29 24.52 22.80
C GLU A 74 -1.69 23.26 22.14
N ALA A 75 -0.85 23.43 21.12
CA ALA A 75 -0.28 22.31 20.37
C ALA A 75 0.77 21.52 21.17
N ILE A 76 1.59 22.18 22.00
CA ILE A 76 2.72 21.53 22.67
C ILE A 76 2.29 20.42 23.64
N THR A 77 1.04 20.44 24.13
CA THR A 77 0.50 19.36 24.96
C THR A 77 0.17 18.09 24.17
N HIS A 78 0.07 18.18 22.84
CA HIS A 78 -0.26 17.06 21.95
C HIS A 78 0.96 16.42 21.29
N PHE A 79 2.11 17.09 21.34
CA PHE A 79 3.35 16.64 20.69
C PHE A 79 4.49 16.48 21.69
N LYS A 80 5.39 15.55 21.42
CA LYS A 80 6.64 15.34 22.17
C LYS A 80 7.83 15.55 21.25
N ARG A 81 8.84 16.28 21.72
CA ARG A 81 10.10 16.47 20.99
C ARG A 81 11.06 15.32 21.30
N CYS A 82 11.54 14.64 20.28
CA CYS A 82 12.52 13.56 20.43
C CYS A 82 13.92 14.13 20.74
N PRO A 83 14.58 13.70 21.84
CA PRO A 83 15.93 14.18 22.17
C PRO A 83 17.01 13.67 21.20
N SER A 84 16.76 12.57 20.48
CA SER A 84 17.74 12.03 19.51
C SER A 84 17.70 12.74 18.16
N CYS A 85 16.51 12.97 17.59
CA CYS A 85 16.36 13.51 16.23
C CYS A 85 15.70 14.89 16.15
N ASN A 86 15.35 15.50 17.28
CA ASN A 86 14.71 16.81 17.40
C ASN A 86 13.33 16.98 16.74
N ARG A 87 12.74 15.91 16.19
CA ARG A 87 11.39 15.93 15.60
C ARG A 87 10.29 16.01 16.66
N TYR A 88 9.18 16.65 16.30
CA TYR A 88 7.96 16.70 17.09
C TYR A 88 6.97 15.63 16.60
N VAL A 89 6.58 14.73 17.50
CA VAL A 89 5.75 13.58 17.16
C VAL A 89 4.53 13.47 18.07
N CYS A 90 3.43 12.96 17.54
CA CYS A 90 2.21 12.70 18.32
C CYS A 90 2.40 11.50 19.26
N ALA A 91 1.47 11.33 20.20
CA ALA A 91 1.49 10.23 21.18
C ALA A 91 1.63 8.84 20.52
N SER A 92 0.95 8.60 19.39
CA SER A 92 1.03 7.31 18.68
C SER A 92 2.41 7.01 18.08
N CYS A 93 3.17 8.06 17.74
CA CYS A 93 4.53 7.97 17.19
C CYS A 93 5.61 8.13 18.26
N TRP A 94 5.23 8.26 19.53
CA TRP A 94 6.14 8.30 20.66
C TRP A 94 6.26 6.94 21.33
N ASN A 95 7.48 6.52 21.66
CA ASN A 95 7.75 5.33 22.45
C ASN A 95 8.02 5.74 23.91
N ASP A 96 7.01 5.63 24.77
CA ASP A 96 7.13 6.04 26.17
C ASP A 96 8.14 5.20 26.97
N ALA A 97 8.38 3.93 26.60
CA ALA A 97 9.33 3.07 27.29
C ALA A 97 10.78 3.56 27.14
N GLU A 98 11.12 4.09 25.96
CA GLU A 98 12.47 4.54 25.62
C GLU A 98 12.60 6.07 25.62
N SER A 99 11.51 6.80 25.85
CA SER A 99 11.45 8.27 25.74
C SER A 99 12.00 8.82 24.42
N LEU A 100 11.72 8.11 23.32
CA LEU A 100 12.18 8.42 21.96
C LEU A 100 11.03 8.26 20.96
N CYS A 101 11.16 8.82 19.76
CA CYS A 101 10.18 8.55 18.69
C CYS A 101 10.33 7.13 18.13
N VAL A 102 9.28 6.59 17.52
CA VAL A 102 9.25 5.21 16.98
C VAL A 102 10.22 4.96 15.82
N GLU A 103 10.73 6.01 15.15
CA GLU A 103 11.79 5.88 14.16
C GLU A 103 13.18 5.70 14.79
N CYS A 104 13.46 6.40 15.89
CA CYS A 104 14.73 6.25 16.62
C CYS A 104 14.75 5.00 17.50
N ALA A 105 13.64 4.71 18.17
CA ALA A 105 13.47 3.55 19.02
C ALA A 105 12.13 2.86 18.73
N PRO A 106 12.10 1.92 17.75
CA PRO A 106 10.91 1.14 17.44
C PRO A 106 10.40 0.37 18.66
N ARG A 107 9.08 0.18 18.72
CA ARG A 107 8.48 -0.65 19.78
C ARG A 107 8.80 -2.12 19.51
N VAL A 108 9.57 -2.75 20.39
CA VAL A 108 10.03 -4.15 20.25
C VAL A 108 8.86 -5.11 19.98
N VAL A 109 7.72 -4.94 20.67
CA VAL A 109 6.54 -5.79 20.47
C VAL A 109 6.00 -5.71 19.04
N ALA A 110 5.97 -4.50 18.45
CA ALA A 110 5.52 -4.31 17.07
C ALA A 110 6.49 -4.94 16.07
N GLU A 111 7.80 -4.81 16.30
CA GLU A 111 8.83 -5.43 15.44
C GLU A 111 8.80 -6.96 15.51
N VAL A 112 8.63 -7.54 16.71
CA VAL A 112 8.46 -8.99 16.87
C VAL A 112 7.18 -9.47 16.18
N ALA A 113 6.07 -8.73 16.31
CA ALA A 113 4.82 -9.06 15.65
C ALA A 113 4.96 -9.03 14.11
N LYS A 114 5.63 -8.00 13.57
CA LYS A 114 5.95 -7.87 12.15
C LYS A 114 6.86 -9.00 11.64
N ALA A 115 7.89 -9.35 12.40
CA ALA A 115 8.79 -10.46 12.06
C ALA A 115 8.03 -11.79 12.01
N ARG A 116 7.19 -12.07 13.02
CA ARG A 116 6.32 -13.26 13.04
C ARG A 116 5.34 -13.28 11.88
N ALA A 117 4.74 -12.15 11.53
CA ALA A 117 3.83 -12.05 10.39
C ALA A 117 4.54 -12.32 9.05
N ARG A 118 5.77 -11.83 8.87
CA ARG A 118 6.58 -12.09 7.67
C ARG A 118 6.86 -13.59 7.50
N VAL A 119 7.38 -14.24 8.54
CA VAL A 119 7.65 -15.70 8.51
C VAL A 119 6.37 -16.48 8.22
N LYS A 120 5.25 -16.14 8.85
CA LYS A 120 3.96 -16.78 8.56
C LYS A 120 3.52 -16.59 7.11
N ALA A 121 3.68 -15.40 6.55
CA ALA A 121 3.33 -15.12 5.16
C ALA A 121 4.21 -15.89 4.17
N GLU A 122 5.50 -16.01 4.45
CA GLU A 122 6.45 -16.79 3.64
C GLU A 122 6.11 -18.29 3.70
N MET A 123 5.90 -18.84 4.90
CA MET A 123 5.47 -20.24 5.06
C MET A 123 4.17 -20.53 4.34
N ALA A 124 3.20 -19.61 4.38
CA ALA A 124 1.93 -19.76 3.66
C ALA A 124 2.14 -19.78 2.14
N ARG A 125 3.00 -18.91 1.61
CA ARG A 125 3.34 -18.89 0.18
C ARG A 125 4.04 -20.18 -0.26
N GLU A 126 4.97 -20.68 0.55
CA GLU A 126 5.64 -21.95 0.28
C GLU A 126 4.69 -23.15 0.33
N ALA A 127 3.73 -23.15 1.26
CA ALA A 127 2.75 -24.23 1.35
C ALA A 127 1.89 -24.28 0.09
N VAL A 128 1.39 -23.12 -0.38
CA VAL A 128 0.62 -23.02 -1.62
C VAL A 128 1.46 -23.44 -2.82
N SER A 129 2.70 -22.97 -2.95
CA SER A 129 3.55 -23.33 -4.09
C SER A 129 3.90 -24.82 -4.12
N ARG A 130 4.07 -25.46 -2.96
CA ARG A 130 4.27 -26.92 -2.87
C ARG A 130 3.02 -27.70 -3.28
N GLU A 131 1.84 -27.23 -2.85
CA GLU A 131 0.57 -27.86 -3.25
C GLU A 131 0.34 -27.72 -4.76
N GLU A 132 0.58 -26.54 -5.32
CA GLU A 132 0.50 -26.28 -6.76
C GLU A 132 1.50 -27.15 -7.54
N ALA A 133 2.77 -27.19 -7.13
CA ALA A 133 3.78 -28.04 -7.76
C ALA A 133 3.41 -29.54 -7.67
N ALA A 134 2.87 -29.99 -6.54
CA ALA A 134 2.39 -31.37 -6.40
C ALA A 134 1.21 -31.66 -7.34
N ARG A 135 0.28 -30.71 -7.51
CA ARG A 135 -0.85 -30.81 -8.44
C ARG A 135 -0.37 -30.82 -9.89
N GLU A 136 0.60 -29.99 -10.26
CA GLU A 136 1.18 -29.97 -11.61
C GLU A 136 1.93 -31.28 -11.92
N LEU A 137 2.73 -31.79 -10.98
CA LEU A 137 3.42 -33.08 -11.12
C LEU A 137 2.41 -34.22 -11.26
N LYS A 138 1.34 -34.22 -10.47
CA LYS A 138 0.26 -35.21 -10.58
C LYS A 138 -0.44 -35.13 -11.94
N ALA A 139 -0.83 -33.94 -12.36
CA ALA A 139 -1.45 -33.73 -13.68
C ALA A 139 -0.53 -34.17 -14.82
N ALA A 140 0.76 -33.86 -14.74
CA ALA A 140 1.75 -34.33 -15.71
C ALA A 140 1.86 -35.86 -15.72
N ALA A 141 1.88 -36.51 -14.55
CA ALA A 141 1.92 -37.97 -14.44
C ALA A 141 0.67 -38.64 -15.04
N GLU A 142 -0.52 -38.06 -14.86
CA GLU A 142 -1.78 -38.59 -15.43
C GLU A 142 -1.82 -38.55 -16.96
N THR A 143 -1.02 -37.69 -17.60
CA THR A 143 -0.93 -37.64 -19.08
C THR A 143 0.04 -38.64 -19.68
N LEU A 144 0.90 -39.29 -18.87
CA LEU A 144 1.88 -40.26 -19.36
C LEU A 144 1.20 -41.57 -19.77
N VAL A 145 1.60 -42.10 -20.92
CA VAL A 145 1.15 -43.41 -21.41
C VAL A 145 2.28 -44.43 -21.28
N THR A 146 1.95 -45.67 -20.93
CA THR A 146 2.96 -46.74 -20.85
C THR A 146 3.20 -47.35 -22.24
N CYS A 147 4.44 -47.39 -22.70
CA CYS A 147 4.78 -47.99 -23.98
C CYS A 147 4.58 -49.52 -23.93
N PRO A 148 3.82 -50.12 -24.85
CA PRO A 148 3.57 -51.56 -24.85
C PRO A 148 4.78 -52.40 -25.29
N ARG A 149 5.83 -51.78 -25.87
CA ARG A 149 7.04 -52.49 -26.30
C ARG A 149 8.13 -52.52 -25.23
N CYS A 150 8.42 -51.38 -24.60
CA CYS A 150 9.51 -51.27 -23.62
C CYS A 150 9.02 -51.13 -22.16
N GLY A 151 7.72 -50.97 -21.92
CA GLY A 151 7.13 -50.85 -20.58
C GLY A 151 7.40 -49.53 -19.86
N LYS A 152 8.12 -48.58 -20.47
CA LYS A 152 8.43 -47.28 -19.86
C LYS A 152 7.31 -46.25 -20.10
N PRO A 153 7.06 -45.33 -19.16
CA PRO A 153 6.16 -44.21 -19.39
C PRO A 153 6.75 -43.26 -20.43
N THR A 154 5.91 -42.77 -21.33
CA THR A 154 6.27 -41.85 -22.42
C THR A 154 5.15 -40.85 -22.62
N ARG A 155 5.47 -39.68 -23.18
CA ARG A 155 4.44 -38.72 -23.57
C ARG A 155 3.50 -39.30 -24.63
N PRO A 156 2.23 -38.89 -24.64
CA PRO A 156 1.29 -39.29 -25.67
C PRO A 156 1.76 -38.75 -27.03
N GLY A 157 1.77 -39.62 -28.04
CA GLY A 157 2.30 -39.29 -29.36
C GLY A 157 2.18 -40.48 -30.31
N ASN A 158 2.68 -40.32 -31.54
CA ASN A 158 2.64 -41.41 -32.52
C ASN A 158 3.71 -42.49 -32.23
N PHE A 159 4.84 -42.11 -31.64
CA PHE A 159 5.98 -42.97 -31.33
C PHE A 159 6.47 -42.76 -29.90
N CYS A 160 7.08 -43.80 -29.32
CA CYS A 160 7.71 -43.73 -28.01
C CYS A 160 9.04 -42.98 -28.09
N GLU A 161 9.20 -41.93 -27.27
CA GLU A 161 10.42 -41.10 -27.24
C GLU A 161 11.65 -41.88 -26.76
N LEU A 162 11.46 -42.98 -26.03
CA LEU A 162 12.54 -43.78 -25.44
C LEU A 162 13.03 -44.93 -26.33
N CYS A 163 12.14 -45.58 -27.09
CA CYS A 163 12.47 -46.78 -27.87
C CYS A 163 12.05 -46.72 -29.35
N GLY A 164 11.44 -45.61 -29.80
CA GLY A 164 11.00 -45.40 -31.18
C GLY A 164 9.79 -46.24 -31.62
N ALA A 165 9.23 -47.08 -30.75
CA ALA A 165 8.09 -47.94 -31.11
C ALA A 165 6.81 -47.14 -31.34
N PRO A 166 5.96 -47.53 -32.31
CA PRO A 166 4.67 -46.87 -32.54
C PRO A 166 3.73 -47.06 -31.34
N LEU A 167 3.12 -45.97 -30.88
CA LEU A 167 2.16 -45.94 -29.77
C LEU A 167 0.71 -45.89 -30.26
N LYS A 168 0.48 -45.40 -31.48
CA LYS A 168 -0.87 -45.25 -32.04
C LYS A 168 -1.48 -46.61 -32.37
N ARG A 169 -2.71 -46.85 -31.92
CA ARG A 169 -3.50 -48.01 -32.35
C ARG A 169 -3.87 -47.85 -33.83
N ARG A 170 -3.73 -48.92 -34.61
CA ARG A 170 -4.10 -48.95 -36.03
C ARG A 170 -5.56 -49.40 -36.14
N ARG A 171 -6.33 -48.97 -37.14
CA ARG A 171 -7.66 -49.56 -37.40
C ARG A 171 -7.54 -50.68 -38.43
N CYS A 172 -8.25 -51.78 -38.19
CA CYS A 172 -8.33 -52.86 -39.14
C CYS A 172 -9.06 -52.37 -40.41
N PRO A 173 -8.50 -52.56 -41.62
CA PRO A 173 -9.14 -52.13 -42.86
C PRO A 173 -10.40 -52.94 -43.20
N SER A 174 -10.56 -54.17 -42.68
CA SER A 174 -11.76 -54.99 -42.92
C SER A 174 -12.91 -54.70 -41.97
N CYS A 175 -12.66 -54.53 -40.67
CA CYS A 175 -13.72 -54.43 -39.66
C CYS A 175 -13.73 -53.12 -38.87
N GLY A 176 -12.77 -52.22 -39.09
CA GLY A 176 -12.67 -50.93 -38.41
C GLY A 176 -12.19 -50.98 -36.95
N ALA A 177 -12.05 -52.17 -36.34
CA ALA A 177 -11.63 -52.31 -34.95
C ALA A 177 -10.21 -51.75 -34.70
N GLU A 178 -10.00 -51.14 -33.54
CA GLU A 178 -8.67 -50.70 -33.12
C GLU A 178 -7.80 -51.88 -32.73
N VAL A 179 -6.59 -51.92 -33.29
CA VAL A 179 -5.65 -53.01 -33.16
C VAL A 179 -4.31 -52.47 -32.66
N SER A 180 -3.66 -53.26 -31.80
CA SER A 180 -2.31 -52.93 -31.32
C SER A 180 -1.37 -52.66 -32.50
N PRO A 181 -0.50 -51.64 -32.42
CA PRO A 181 0.39 -51.28 -33.52
C PRO A 181 1.34 -52.39 -33.98
N ASN A 182 1.56 -53.43 -33.15
CA ASN A 182 2.41 -54.58 -33.45
C ASN A 182 1.62 -55.87 -33.77
N ALA A 183 0.29 -55.82 -33.85
CA ALA A 183 -0.52 -56.99 -34.13
C ALA A 183 -0.40 -57.41 -35.61
N ARG A 184 0.02 -58.66 -35.87
CA ARG A 184 0.10 -59.24 -37.23
C ARG A 184 -1.26 -59.68 -37.77
N PHE A 185 -2.24 -59.88 -36.90
CA PHE A 185 -3.60 -60.30 -37.21
C PHE A 185 -4.60 -59.47 -36.40
N CYS A 186 -5.76 -59.17 -36.99
CA CYS A 186 -6.85 -58.53 -36.27
C CYS A 186 -7.49 -59.53 -35.29
N PRO A 187 -7.55 -59.24 -33.99
CA PRO A 187 -8.17 -60.12 -32.99
C PRO A 187 -9.69 -60.17 -33.10
N ASN A 188 -10.32 -59.24 -33.84
CA ASN A 188 -11.77 -59.19 -34.01
C ASN A 188 -12.24 -59.98 -35.26
N CYS A 189 -11.56 -59.83 -36.40
CA CYS A 189 -12.00 -60.42 -37.68
C CYS A 189 -10.99 -61.36 -38.34
N GLY A 190 -9.81 -61.60 -37.74
CA GLY A 190 -8.79 -62.51 -38.26
C GLY A 190 -8.00 -61.99 -39.47
N THR A 191 -8.37 -60.84 -40.06
CA THR A 191 -7.65 -60.26 -41.20
C THR A 191 -6.19 -60.01 -40.87
N ARG A 192 -5.27 -60.49 -41.71
CA ARG A 192 -3.83 -60.25 -41.59
C ARG A 192 -3.55 -58.77 -41.81
N LEU A 193 -2.86 -58.14 -40.85
CA LEU A 193 -2.44 -56.75 -40.91
C LEU A 193 -0.99 -56.74 -41.41
N SER A 194 -0.77 -56.38 -42.67
CA SER A 194 0.58 -56.10 -43.18
C SER A 194 1.09 -54.81 -42.52
N GLN A 195 2.38 -54.79 -42.18
CA GLN A 195 3.03 -53.70 -41.43
C GLN A 195 2.83 -52.32 -42.05
#